data_AF-A0A9X8DT92-F1
#
_entry.id   AF-A0A9X8DT92-F1
#
_cell.length_a   1.000
_cell.length_b   1.000
_cell.length_c   1.000
_cell.angle_alpha   90.00
_cell.angle_beta   90.00
_cell.angle_gamma   90.00
#
_symmetry.space_group_name_H-M   'P 1'
#
loop_
_entity.id
_entity.type
_entity.pdbx_description
1 polymer ?
#
loop_
_entity_poly.entity_id
_entity_poly.type
_entity_poly.pdbx_seq_one_letter_code
_entity_poly.pdbx_strand_id
1 'polypeptide(L)'
;MHRLIHALLQGPDSWRLRLQLQKLAGVQRVLDTVDNNVHDESYLSFDNVALPSLVSTTTTKVLVFHQAGKDCLTKISTVSKYNVKILVSLWGLTRSSEARCLIVQQVTTVVRVWPKSELAEHCDDLLLLLTGAIQDPKDFVRAAAREALCAFAETWYGRVYQVVA
;
A
#
# COMPACT_ATOMS: atom_id res chain seq x y z
N MET A 1 27.52 15.32 25.89
CA MET A 1 26.31 14.96 25.11
C MET A 1 25.22 14.20 25.90
N HIS A 2 25.51 13.58 27.05
CA HIS A 2 24.54 12.74 27.79
C HIS A 2 23.54 13.50 28.69
N ARG A 3 23.88 14.70 29.19
CA ARG A 3 23.05 15.47 30.15
C ARG A 3 21.93 16.31 29.50
N LEU A 4 22.10 16.69 28.23
CA LEU A 4 21.12 17.49 27.47
C LEU A 4 19.87 16.69 27.10
N ILE A 5 20.02 15.41 26.77
CA ILE A 5 18.90 14.51 26.46
C ILE A 5 18.04 14.27 27.70
N HIS A 6 18.67 14.12 28.87
CA HIS A 6 17.96 13.90 30.12
C HIS A 6 17.13 15.12 30.57
N ALA A 7 17.62 16.35 30.31
CA ALA A 7 16.90 17.58 30.59
C ALA A 7 15.68 17.79 29.67
N LEU A 8 15.80 17.43 28.39
CA LEU A 8 14.70 17.50 27.41
C LEU A 8 13.57 16.48 27.69
N LEU A 9 13.90 15.35 28.36
CA LEU A 9 12.94 14.29 28.71
C LEU A 9 12.18 14.52 30.03
N GLN A 10 12.49 15.60 30.76
CA GLN A 10 11.79 16.01 31.99
C GLN A 10 10.98 17.30 31.85
N GLY A 11 11.01 17.96 30.69
CA GLY A 11 10.16 19.13 30.42
C GLY A 11 8.68 18.78 30.25
N PRO A 12 7.76 19.76 30.42
CA PRO A 12 6.32 19.56 30.31
C PRO A 12 5.84 19.01 28.94
N ASP A 13 6.65 19.15 27.89
CA ASP A 13 6.39 18.60 26.55
C ASP A 13 7.12 17.26 26.26
N SER A 14 7.74 16.66 27.27
CA SER A 14 8.51 15.41 27.13
C SER A 14 7.66 14.22 26.66
N TRP A 15 6.34 14.24 26.86
CA TRP A 15 5.43 13.22 26.35
C TRP A 15 5.33 13.23 24.81
N ARG A 16 5.46 14.40 24.16
CA ARG A 16 5.48 14.49 22.69
C ARG A 16 6.75 13.90 22.11
N LEU A 17 7.89 14.19 22.74
CA LEU A 17 9.19 13.62 22.38
C LEU A 17 9.22 12.10 22.63
N ARG A 18 8.66 11.63 23.75
CA ARG A 18 8.49 10.19 24.01
C ARG A 18 7.56 9.51 23.00
N LEU A 19 6.49 10.19 22.57
CA LEU A 19 5.59 9.66 21.53
C LEU A 19 6.28 9.60 20.16
N GLN A 20 7.09 10.60 19.81
CA GLN A 20 7.91 10.59 18.59
C GLN A 20 9.00 9.51 18.66
N LEU A 21 9.65 9.33 19.80
CA LEU A 21 10.64 8.27 20.03
C LEU A 21 10.01 6.86 20.03
N GLN A 22 8.80 6.69 20.58
CA GLN A 22 8.05 5.44 20.48
C GLN A 22 7.60 5.14 19.04
N LYS A 23 7.27 6.18 18.26
CA LYS A 23 6.96 6.05 16.83
C LYS A 23 8.19 5.69 16.01
N LEU A 24 9.34 6.30 16.31
CA LEU A 24 10.63 5.94 15.73
C LEU A 24 11.05 4.53 16.15
N ALA A 25 10.76 4.08 17.36
CA ALA A 25 10.99 2.70 17.78
C ALA A 25 10.08 1.70 17.03
N GLY A 26 8.90 2.13 16.57
CA GLY A 26 8.05 1.34 15.67
C GLY A 26 8.64 1.23 14.27
N VAL A 27 9.17 2.33 13.73
CA VAL A 27 9.91 2.34 12.46
C VAL A 27 11.20 1.54 12.57
N GLN A 28 11.92 1.64 13.69
CA GLN A 28 13.11 0.86 13.99
C GLN A 28 12.76 -0.62 14.10
N ARG A 29 11.64 -0.99 14.74
CA ARG A 29 11.17 -2.40 14.76
C ARG A 29 10.86 -2.94 13.36
N VAL A 30 10.32 -2.10 12.48
CA VAL A 30 10.11 -2.46 11.06
C VAL A 30 11.46 -2.64 10.36
N LEU A 31 12.43 -1.75 10.60
CA LEU A 31 13.80 -1.87 10.06
C LEU A 31 14.54 -3.10 10.62
N ASP A 32 14.42 -3.40 11.91
CA ASP A 32 15.05 -4.55 12.57
C ASP A 32 14.42 -5.88 12.14
N THR A 33 13.12 -5.88 11.83
CA THR A 33 12.44 -7.05 11.24
C THR A 33 12.90 -7.29 9.80
N VAL A 34 13.26 -6.22 9.08
CA VAL A 34 13.86 -6.33 7.74
C VAL A 34 15.29 -6.86 7.86
N ASP A 35 16.09 -6.36 8.80
CA ASP A 35 17.51 -6.73 8.97
C ASP A 35 17.68 -8.20 9.40
N ASN A 36 16.80 -8.72 10.26
CA ASN A 36 16.85 -10.12 10.72
C ASN A 36 16.36 -11.16 9.70
N ASN A 37 15.77 -10.74 8.57
CA ASN A 37 15.33 -11.63 7.50
C ASN A 37 16.34 -11.67 6.32
N VAL A 38 17.49 -11.02 6.42
CA VAL A 38 18.51 -10.88 5.35
C VAL A 38 19.45 -12.10 5.25
N HIS A 39 19.12 -13.24 5.86
CA HIS A 39 19.94 -14.46 5.79
C HIS A 39 19.29 -15.64 5.07
N ASP A 40 18.25 -15.43 4.27
CA ASP A 40 17.74 -16.47 3.38
C ASP A 40 17.56 -15.97 1.93
N GLU A 41 18.17 -16.69 1.00
CA GLU A 41 18.34 -16.34 -0.42
C GLU A 41 17.04 -16.49 -1.23
N SER A 42 16.08 -15.62 -0.99
CA SER A 42 14.92 -15.41 -1.85
C SER A 42 14.66 -13.91 -1.91
N TYR A 43 15.16 -13.25 -2.97
CA TYR A 43 15.03 -11.81 -3.20
C TYR A 43 13.56 -11.35 -3.24
N LEU A 44 12.96 -11.11 -2.07
CA LEU A 44 11.85 -10.19 -1.94
C LEU A 44 12.47 -8.80 -2.09
N SER A 45 12.21 -8.13 -3.22
CA SER A 45 12.64 -6.74 -3.40
C SER A 45 12.16 -5.89 -2.22
N PHE A 46 12.94 -4.89 -1.81
CA PHE A 46 12.58 -3.98 -0.70
C PHE A 46 11.12 -3.49 -0.79
N ASP A 47 10.66 -3.26 -2.01
CA ASP A 47 9.29 -2.84 -2.31
C ASP A 47 8.25 -3.89 -1.88
N ASN A 48 8.49 -5.18 -2.11
CA ASN A 48 7.59 -6.25 -1.70
C ASN A 48 7.39 -6.29 -0.17
N VAL A 49 8.44 -5.97 0.60
CA VAL A 49 8.41 -5.96 2.06
C VAL A 49 7.78 -4.66 2.60
N ALA A 50 7.98 -3.53 1.92
CA ALA A 50 7.50 -2.22 2.35
C ALA A 50 5.98 -2.02 2.12
N LEU A 51 5.41 -2.65 1.08
CA LEU A 51 4.01 -2.45 0.69
C LEU A 51 2.97 -2.70 1.80
N PRO A 52 2.99 -3.83 2.53
CA PRO A 52 2.02 -4.06 3.61
C PRO A 52 2.08 -2.98 4.70
N SER A 53 3.28 -2.57 5.07
CA SER A 53 3.52 -1.53 6.07
C SER A 53 2.97 -0.18 5.61
N LEU A 54 3.17 0.19 4.35
CA LEU A 54 2.61 1.43 3.81
C LEU A 54 1.09 1.40 3.77
N VAL A 55 0.46 0.29 3.36
CA VAL A 55 -1.01 0.16 3.41
C VAL A 55 -1.52 0.28 4.85
N SER A 56 -0.81 -0.24 5.84
CA SER A 56 -1.22 -0.11 7.25
C SER A 56 -1.25 1.34 7.73
N THR A 57 -0.36 2.22 7.24
CA THR A 57 -0.34 3.64 7.62
C THR A 57 -1.63 4.38 7.24
N THR A 58 -2.33 3.89 6.22
CA THR A 58 -3.58 4.46 5.72
C THR A 58 -4.76 4.26 6.67
N THR A 59 -4.66 3.25 7.54
CA THR A 59 -5.61 2.99 8.62
C THR A 59 -5.35 3.85 9.86
N THR A 60 -4.24 4.59 9.88
CA THR A 60 -3.87 5.45 11.00
C THR A 60 -4.73 6.73 10.97
N LYS A 61 -5.34 7.09 12.10
CA LYS A 61 -6.13 8.34 12.26
C LYS A 61 -5.30 9.63 12.16
N VAL A 62 -3.98 9.52 12.01
CA VAL A 62 -3.08 10.68 11.88
C VAL A 62 -2.88 10.97 10.41
N LEU A 63 -3.51 12.05 9.94
CA LEU A 63 -3.56 12.44 8.52
C LEU A 63 -2.19 12.52 7.84
N VAL A 64 -1.15 12.98 8.55
CA VAL A 64 0.21 13.11 8.00
C VAL A 64 0.79 11.75 7.61
N PHE A 65 0.57 10.71 8.41
CA PHE A 65 1.05 9.35 8.10
C PHE A 65 0.20 8.70 7.01
N HIS A 66 -1.11 8.96 7.00
CA HIS A 66 -2.00 8.50 5.93
C HIS A 66 -1.56 9.06 4.56
N GLN A 67 -1.30 10.36 4.47
CA GLN A 67 -0.88 10.99 3.23
C GLN A 67 0.52 10.54 2.81
N ALA A 68 1.49 10.51 3.72
CA ALA A 68 2.83 10.04 3.43
C ALA A 68 2.84 8.58 2.92
N GLY A 69 2.04 7.70 3.52
CA GLY A 69 1.88 6.33 3.07
C GLY A 69 1.31 6.23 1.66
N LYS A 70 0.29 7.03 1.36
CA LYS A 70 -0.31 7.13 0.02
C LYS A 70 0.69 7.63 -1.02
N ASP A 71 1.46 8.66 -0.70
CA ASP A 71 2.46 9.25 -1.60
C ASP A 71 3.57 8.24 -1.90
N CYS A 72 4.07 7.54 -0.87
CA CYS A 72 5.05 6.47 -1.02
C CYS A 72 4.51 5.33 -1.87
N LEU A 73 3.29 4.85 -1.63
CA LEU A 73 2.66 3.79 -2.43
C LEU A 73 2.52 4.21 -3.89
N THR A 74 2.05 5.43 -4.13
CA THR A 74 1.90 5.96 -5.49
C THR A 74 3.25 6.02 -6.20
N LYS A 75 4.29 6.49 -5.50
CA LYS A 75 5.64 6.56 -6.06
C LYS A 75 6.17 5.16 -6.40
N ILE A 76 6.09 4.23 -5.45
CA ILE A 76 6.53 2.83 -5.65
C ILE A 76 5.74 2.20 -6.79
N SER A 77 4.41 2.29 -6.83
CA SER A 77 3.59 1.77 -7.93
C SER A 77 3.88 2.41 -9.29
N THR A 78 4.51 3.58 -9.32
CA THR A 78 4.91 4.25 -10.57
C THR A 78 6.30 3.82 -11.03
N VAL A 79 7.25 3.65 -10.10
CA VAL A 79 8.68 3.48 -10.43
C VAL A 79 9.23 2.08 -10.15
N SER A 80 8.65 1.35 -9.21
CA SER A 80 9.14 0.09 -8.66
C SER A 80 8.14 -1.03 -8.95
N LYS A 81 8.55 -1.96 -9.79
CA LYS A 81 7.73 -3.10 -10.23
C LYS A 81 7.75 -4.22 -9.19
N TYR A 82 6.92 -4.08 -8.16
CA TYR A 82 6.72 -5.11 -7.14
C TYR A 82 5.82 -6.25 -7.63
N ASN A 83 5.75 -7.35 -6.88
CA ASN A 83 4.87 -8.45 -7.21
C ASN A 83 3.39 -8.06 -6.99
N VAL A 84 2.60 -7.99 -8.07
CA VAL A 84 1.18 -7.60 -8.04
C VAL A 84 0.33 -8.48 -7.12
N LYS A 85 0.71 -9.74 -6.91
CA LYS A 85 0.02 -10.65 -5.98
C LYS A 85 -0.01 -10.13 -4.54
N ILE A 86 0.90 -9.23 -4.17
CA ILE A 86 0.88 -8.56 -2.87
C ILE A 86 -0.36 -7.68 -2.73
N LEU A 87 -0.72 -6.90 -3.76
CA LEU A 87 -1.96 -6.10 -3.74
C LEU A 87 -3.20 -6.97 -3.62
N VAL A 88 -3.22 -8.09 -4.36
CA VAL A 88 -4.32 -9.07 -4.34
C VAL A 88 -4.47 -9.71 -2.97
N SER A 89 -3.36 -10.08 -2.35
CA SER A 89 -3.33 -10.63 -0.99
C SER A 89 -3.80 -9.59 0.03
N LEU A 90 -3.32 -8.35 -0.08
CA LEU A 90 -3.73 -7.26 0.82
C LEU A 90 -5.22 -6.94 0.70
N TRP A 91 -5.79 -7.01 -0.51
CA TRP A 91 -7.23 -6.85 -0.75
C TRP A 91 -8.05 -7.89 0.04
N GLY A 92 -7.67 -9.17 -0.04
CA GLY A 92 -8.38 -10.25 0.65
C GLY A 92 -8.28 -10.19 2.19
N LEU A 93 -7.18 -9.63 2.71
CA LEU A 93 -6.90 -9.58 4.14
C LEU A 93 -7.48 -8.34 4.84
N THR A 94 -7.55 -7.20 4.15
CA THR A 94 -7.87 -5.94 4.81
C THR A 94 -9.37 -5.77 5.09
N ARG A 95 -9.69 -5.30 6.30
CA ARG A 95 -11.06 -4.97 6.71
C ARG A 95 -11.37 -3.47 6.64
N SER A 96 -10.35 -2.62 6.52
CA SER A 96 -10.51 -1.16 6.41
C SER A 96 -10.93 -0.76 4.99
N SER A 97 -12.00 0.01 4.89
CA SER A 97 -12.46 0.56 3.61
C SER A 97 -11.48 1.54 2.99
N GLU A 98 -10.74 2.28 3.81
CA GLU A 98 -9.71 3.23 3.38
C GLU A 98 -8.54 2.48 2.73
N ALA A 99 -8.07 1.41 3.38
CA ALA A 99 -7.03 0.55 2.83
C ALA A 99 -7.49 -0.12 1.53
N ARG A 100 -8.73 -0.62 1.48
CA ARG A 100 -9.33 -1.19 0.25
C ARG A 100 -9.36 -0.17 -0.89
N CYS A 101 -9.82 1.05 -0.62
CA CYS A 101 -9.81 2.13 -1.61
C CYS A 101 -8.40 2.40 -2.15
N LEU A 102 -7.40 2.42 -1.27
CA LEU A 102 -6.03 2.72 -1.66
C LEU A 102 -5.42 1.60 -2.49
N ILE A 103 -5.68 0.34 -2.15
CA ILE A 103 -5.26 -0.81 -2.96
C ILE A 103 -5.83 -0.69 -4.38
N VAL A 104 -7.13 -0.40 -4.51
CA VAL A 104 -7.78 -0.21 -5.82
C VAL A 104 -7.20 0.98 -6.59
N GLN A 105 -6.87 2.07 -5.91
CA GLN A 105 -6.17 3.21 -6.53
C GLN A 105 -4.77 2.81 -7.02
N GLN A 106 -4.04 1.96 -6.29
CA GLN A 106 -2.75 1.45 -6.77
C GLN A 106 -2.91 0.56 -8.01
N VAL A 107 -3.96 -0.26 -8.09
CA VAL A 107 -4.28 -1.03 -9.30
C VAL A 107 -4.43 -0.11 -10.52
N THR A 108 -5.10 1.03 -10.36
CA THR A 108 -5.21 2.04 -11.45
C THR A 108 -3.84 2.53 -11.91
N THR A 109 -2.97 2.91 -10.97
CA THR A 109 -1.60 3.36 -11.28
C THR A 109 -0.80 2.28 -12.00
N VAL A 110 -0.80 1.06 -11.47
CA VAL A 110 -0.08 -0.08 -12.04
C VAL A 110 -0.53 -0.35 -13.47
N VAL A 111 -1.85 -0.41 -13.71
CA VAL A 111 -2.44 -0.70 -15.03
C VAL A 111 -2.14 0.40 -16.07
N ARG A 112 -2.01 1.66 -15.64
CA ARG A 112 -1.69 2.78 -16.53
C ARG A 112 -0.20 2.89 -16.84
N VAL A 113 0.66 2.53 -15.89
CA VAL A 113 2.10 2.81 -15.98
C VAL A 113 2.89 1.58 -16.43
N TRP A 114 2.50 0.37 -16.03
CA TRP A 114 3.33 -0.81 -16.25
C TRP A 114 3.09 -1.42 -17.65
N PRO A 115 4.13 -2.02 -18.26
CA PRO A 115 3.99 -2.71 -19.54
C PRO A 115 2.96 -3.84 -19.49
N LYS A 116 2.14 -3.91 -20.53
CA LYS A 116 1.09 -4.92 -20.70
C LYS A 116 1.60 -6.37 -20.56
N SER A 117 2.80 -6.66 -21.07
CA SER A 117 3.42 -7.99 -21.00
C SER A 117 3.69 -8.45 -19.56
N GLU A 118 4.00 -7.52 -18.66
CA GLU A 118 4.29 -7.81 -17.25
C GLU A 118 3.00 -8.01 -16.44
N LEU A 119 1.92 -7.34 -16.86
CA LEU A 119 0.61 -7.50 -16.23
C LEU A 119 -0.18 -8.71 -16.76
N ALA A 120 0.24 -9.28 -17.90
CA ALA A 120 -0.49 -10.32 -18.60
C ALA A 120 -0.75 -11.55 -17.72
N GLU A 121 0.25 -11.97 -16.94
CA GLU A 121 0.15 -13.12 -16.03
C GLU A 121 -0.68 -12.85 -14.76
N HIS A 122 -1.00 -11.59 -14.48
CA HIS A 122 -1.76 -11.15 -13.31
C HIS A 122 -3.14 -10.60 -13.66
N CYS A 123 -3.55 -10.65 -14.93
CA CYS A 123 -4.80 -10.04 -15.39
C CYS A 123 -6.02 -10.58 -14.67
N ASP A 124 -6.12 -11.91 -14.52
CA ASP A 124 -7.30 -12.53 -13.91
C ASP A 124 -7.39 -12.20 -12.41
N ASP A 125 -6.24 -12.15 -11.72
CA ASP A 125 -6.16 -11.75 -10.31
C ASP A 125 -6.59 -10.29 -10.10
N LEU A 126 -6.11 -9.38 -10.96
CA LEU A 126 -6.48 -7.97 -10.92
C LEU A 126 -7.97 -7.77 -11.23
N LEU A 127 -8.50 -8.52 -12.20
CA LEU A 127 -9.90 -8.45 -12.58
C LEU A 127 -10.82 -8.98 -11.47
N LEU A 128 -10.41 -10.07 -10.81
CA LEU A 128 -11.10 -10.61 -9.63
C LEU A 128 -11.14 -9.59 -8.49
N LEU A 129 -10.00 -8.94 -8.20
CA LEU A 129 -9.93 -7.85 -7.21
C LEU A 129 -10.91 -6.73 -7.55
N LEU A 130 -10.92 -6.24 -8.80
CA LEU A 130 -11.79 -5.14 -9.23
C LEU A 130 -13.28 -5.53 -9.22
N THR A 131 -13.59 -6.80 -9.53
CA THR A 131 -14.95 -7.35 -9.43
C THR A 131 -15.43 -7.42 -7.98
N GLY A 132 -14.53 -7.75 -7.05
CA GLY A 132 -14.84 -7.61 -5.61
C GLY A 132 -15.05 -6.16 -5.22
N ALA A 133 -14.20 -5.25 -5.71
CA ALA A 133 -14.24 -3.84 -5.34
C ALA A 133 -15.45 -3.08 -5.87
N ILE A 134 -16.00 -3.45 -7.04
CA ILE A 134 -17.23 -2.83 -7.55
C ILE A 134 -18.47 -3.19 -6.72
N GLN A 135 -18.39 -4.27 -5.93
CA GLN A 135 -19.43 -4.69 -4.99
C GLN A 135 -19.15 -4.26 -3.54
N ASP A 136 -18.12 -3.44 -3.29
CA ASP A 136 -17.76 -3.02 -1.94
C ASP A 136 -18.92 -2.26 -1.26
N PRO A 137 -19.18 -2.45 0.06
CA PRO A 137 -20.22 -1.71 0.77
C PRO A 137 -20.03 -0.19 0.75
N LYS A 138 -18.81 0.33 0.54
CA LYS A 138 -18.53 1.78 0.57
C LYS A 138 -18.46 2.39 -0.83
N ASP A 139 -19.21 3.47 -1.02
CA ASP A 139 -19.31 4.18 -2.30
C ASP A 139 -17.96 4.63 -2.87
N PHE A 140 -17.08 5.14 -2.02
CA PHE A 140 -15.77 5.64 -2.45
C PHE A 140 -14.83 4.52 -2.93
N VAL A 141 -14.96 3.30 -2.39
CA VAL A 141 -14.23 2.14 -2.89
C VAL A 141 -14.79 1.72 -4.25
N ARG A 142 -16.13 1.69 -4.40
CA ARG A 142 -16.78 1.41 -5.69
C ARG A 142 -16.42 2.46 -6.74
N ALA A 143 -16.30 3.73 -6.37
CA ALA A 143 -15.88 4.80 -7.27
C ALA A 143 -14.45 4.57 -7.78
N ALA A 144 -13.50 4.27 -6.89
CA ALA A 144 -12.13 3.91 -7.27
C ALA A 144 -12.10 2.66 -8.17
N ALA A 145 -12.96 1.68 -7.92
CA ALA A 145 -13.06 0.47 -8.74
C ALA A 145 -13.52 0.77 -10.17
N ARG A 146 -14.49 1.68 -10.35
CA ARG A 146 -14.93 2.10 -11.69
C ARG A 146 -13.79 2.77 -12.46
N GLU A 147 -13.03 3.63 -11.81
CA GLU A 147 -11.88 4.29 -12.43
C GLU A 147 -10.81 3.26 -12.84
N ALA A 148 -10.48 2.32 -11.96
CA ALA A 148 -9.54 1.25 -12.23
C ALA A 148 -10.01 0.34 -13.39
N LEU A 149 -11.31 0.01 -13.44
CA LEU A 149 -11.89 -0.77 -14.54
C LEU A 149 -11.85 -0.02 -15.87
N CYS A 150 -12.08 1.30 -15.87
CA CYS A 150 -11.92 2.11 -17.08
C CYS A 150 -10.48 2.07 -17.58
N ALA A 151 -9.49 2.28 -16.69
CA ALA A 151 -8.08 2.15 -17.02
C ALA A 151 -7.73 0.75 -17.54
N PHE A 152 -8.29 -0.30 -16.92
CA PHE A 152 -8.07 -1.67 -17.35
C PHE A 152 -8.64 -1.93 -18.75
N ALA A 153 -9.84 -1.41 -19.06
CA ALA A 153 -10.46 -1.51 -20.38
C ALA A 153 -9.65 -0.81 -21.47
N GLU A 154 -9.10 0.37 -21.17
CA GLU A 154 -8.20 1.10 -22.07
C GLU A 154 -6.94 0.28 -22.41
N THR A 155 -6.33 -0.37 -21.40
CA THR A 155 -5.11 -1.18 -21.59
C THR A 155 -5.37 -2.54 -22.26
N TRP A 156 -6.55 -3.15 -22.02
CA TRP A 156 -6.90 -4.52 -22.42
C TRP A 156 -8.13 -4.63 -23.34
N TYR A 157 -8.26 -3.70 -24.29
CA TYR A 157 -9.37 -3.68 -25.27
C TYR A 157 -9.68 -5.09 -25.82
N GLY A 158 -10.86 -5.63 -25.47
CA GLY A 158 -11.33 -6.97 -25.85
C GLY A 158 -11.76 -7.90 -24.70
N ARG A 159 -11.16 -7.83 -23.49
CA ARG A 159 -11.50 -8.74 -22.37
C ARG A 159 -12.57 -8.22 -21.38
N VAL A 160 -12.80 -6.90 -21.33
CA VAL A 160 -13.70 -6.30 -20.31
C VAL A 160 -15.19 -6.64 -20.53
N TYR A 161 -15.58 -7.02 -21.75
CA TYR A 161 -16.97 -7.38 -22.06
C TYR A 161 -17.47 -8.65 -21.34
N GLN A 162 -16.60 -9.44 -20.69
CA GLN A 162 -17.00 -10.62 -19.92
C GLN A 162 -17.37 -10.32 -18.45
N VAL A 163 -17.05 -9.14 -17.93
CA VAL A 163 -17.24 -8.80 -16.49
C VAL A 163 -18.44 -7.90 -16.24
N VAL A 164 -18.98 -7.29 -17.29
CA VAL A 164 -20.11 -6.35 -17.22
C VAL A 164 -21.45 -7.02 -17.58
N ALA A 165 -21.48 -8.35 -17.68
CA ALA A 165 -22.68 -9.14 -17.99
C ALA A 165 -23.36 -9.70 -16.71
#